data_AF-A0A523J5N1-F1
#
_entry.id   AF-A0A523J5N1-F1
#
_cell.length_a   1.000
_cell.length_b   1.000
_cell.length_c   1.000
_cell.angle_alpha   90.00
_cell.angle_beta   90.00
_cell.angle_gamma   90.00
#
_symmetry.space_group_name_H-M   'P 1'
#
loop_
_entity.id
_entity.type
_entity.pdbx_description
1 polymer ?
#
loop_
_entity_poly.entity_id
_entity_poly.type
_entity_poly.pdbx_seq_one_letter_code
_entity_poly.pdbx_strand_id
1 'polypeptide(L)'
;MIKFLLIFFIPLILLAEEAPNIYEDLFLGEQDFSEYFGPSDPLLIRHKGGFVDDFINANYLENNTNPQLFSLINYIADDLSKDIRCPNYQLEKNLDYIRYLNRLISISYLFESLKELYVDSYNLGFGKFCSLEWDKTFGHCRAKNVDMANFIKRIEGKHLRDFSKLRLKRMKQAEREAWIEKFRLKKNHLSVSEARIQLFCQENGINCKTIDYDSLKFAFQLSCAQDQYQLINICSGFDHLYGLSNVKTAFELLVSSEGFKNINQEGFGKECLKRFSRLFKDKESPSKVLATIFPQVKKLMKEDKRVYLQGSLFISGSFKQFDAKGLDGFLFPKDQGKTQELAEREKELSKNLAKIKVPEAPPVEKSFQLKDPSSQDLNKLALGVRAQSQSINSKKKAEPQFKKMEMKRFLIGADKVPLDMREFKRDFTITSNLDGETVQKLKAYAEWEILYQLKTGEGLGTRENPFSLLYLTYLLKHDTGLDNLEKLYKGRFYVLNDLIGPRKISYIELKKLDLGWQIYILKQKDKPSKRPKFKTK
;
A
#
# COMPACT_ATOMS: atom_id res chain seq x y z
N MET A 1 17.21 -25.60 -35.32
CA MET A 1 18.41 -24.75 -35.54
C MET A 1 18.81 -23.91 -34.33
N ILE A 2 17.89 -23.37 -33.51
CA ILE A 2 18.26 -22.57 -32.32
C ILE A 2 18.96 -23.40 -31.21
N LYS A 3 18.66 -24.70 -31.09
CA LYS A 3 19.32 -25.60 -30.11
C LYS A 3 20.80 -25.88 -30.40
N PHE A 4 21.24 -25.73 -31.65
CA PHE A 4 22.65 -25.96 -32.04
C PHE A 4 23.54 -24.72 -31.84
N LEU A 5 22.93 -23.54 -31.75
CA LEU A 5 23.66 -22.26 -31.60
C LEU A 5 24.08 -21.96 -30.15
N LEU A 6 23.50 -22.65 -29.16
CA LEU A 6 23.85 -22.50 -27.74
C LEU A 6 25.08 -23.31 -27.32
N ILE A 7 25.45 -24.35 -28.08
CA ILE A 7 26.61 -25.21 -27.77
C ILE A 7 27.94 -24.52 -28.16
N PHE A 8 27.90 -23.55 -29.08
CA PHE A 8 29.11 -22.87 -29.57
C PHE A 8 29.54 -21.64 -28.76
N PHE A 9 28.72 -21.13 -27.83
CA PHE A 9 29.04 -19.92 -27.05
C PHE A 9 29.46 -20.18 -25.58
N ILE A 10 29.48 -21.44 -25.15
CA ILE A 10 29.88 -21.80 -23.77
C ILE A 10 31.40 -21.78 -23.51
N PRO A 11 32.34 -21.87 -24.48
CA PRO A 11 33.76 -21.90 -24.12
C PRO A 11 34.35 -20.51 -23.80
N LEU A 12 33.59 -19.41 -23.95
CA LEU A 12 34.12 -18.06 -23.70
C LEU A 12 33.90 -17.52 -22.26
N ILE A 13 33.24 -18.26 -21.38
CA ILE A 13 32.99 -17.83 -19.98
C ILE A 13 33.94 -18.52 -18.98
N LEU A 14 34.80 -19.43 -19.43
CA LEU A 14 35.74 -20.19 -18.58
C LEU A 14 37.03 -19.43 -18.18
N LEU A 15 37.06 -18.10 -18.29
CA LEU A 15 38.18 -17.25 -17.82
C LEU A 15 37.70 -16.20 -16.82
N ALA A 16 36.92 -16.61 -15.81
CA ALA A 16 36.67 -15.81 -14.63
C ALA A 16 37.33 -16.51 -13.43
N GLU A 17 38.30 -15.80 -12.83
CA GLU A 17 39.10 -16.21 -11.68
C GLU A 17 38.27 -16.75 -10.50
N GLU A 18 38.89 -17.73 -9.83
CA GLU A 18 38.41 -18.46 -8.68
C GLU A 18 38.13 -17.53 -7.47
N ALA A 19 36.93 -17.64 -6.90
CA ALA A 19 36.68 -17.30 -5.51
C ALA A 19 36.76 -18.59 -4.68
N PRO A 20 37.33 -18.57 -3.46
CA PRO A 20 37.63 -19.78 -2.70
C PRO A 20 36.34 -20.46 -2.25
N ASN A 21 36.16 -21.71 -2.70
CA ASN A 21 35.09 -22.60 -2.30
C ASN A 21 35.33 -23.12 -0.87
N ILE A 22 34.39 -22.88 0.04
CA ILE A 22 34.41 -23.40 1.43
C ILE A 22 33.72 -24.78 1.50
N TYR A 23 33.76 -25.57 0.42
CA TYR A 23 33.14 -26.90 0.36
C TYR A 23 34.12 -27.96 -0.17
N GLU A 24 35.39 -27.89 0.21
CA GLU A 24 36.41 -28.90 -0.13
C GLU A 24 36.51 -30.07 0.86
N ASP A 25 35.68 -30.15 1.90
CA ASP A 25 35.69 -31.29 2.84
C ASP A 25 34.43 -32.15 2.73
N LEU A 26 34.22 -32.75 1.56
CA LEU A 26 33.42 -33.98 1.43
C LEU A 26 33.79 -34.72 0.13
N PHE A 27 34.93 -35.40 0.18
CA PHE A 27 35.24 -36.48 -0.75
C PHE A 27 34.18 -37.58 -0.63
N LEU A 28 33.41 -37.78 -1.70
CA LEU A 28 33.02 -39.12 -2.15
C LEU A 28 33.55 -39.21 -3.59
N GLY A 29 34.54 -40.07 -3.78
CA GLY A 29 35.34 -40.13 -5.00
C GLY A 29 34.53 -40.43 -6.26
N GLU A 30 35.15 -40.18 -7.42
CA GLU A 30 34.67 -40.69 -8.70
C GLU A 30 34.56 -42.22 -8.61
N GLN A 31 33.35 -42.75 -8.75
CA GLN A 31 33.16 -44.18 -8.95
C GLN A 31 33.61 -44.53 -10.37
N ASP A 32 34.53 -45.49 -10.46
CA ASP A 32 34.94 -46.11 -11.72
C ASP A 32 33.70 -46.74 -12.38
N PHE A 33 33.37 -46.31 -13.61
CA PHE A 33 32.20 -46.79 -14.37
C PHE A 33 32.31 -48.27 -14.76
N SER A 34 33.43 -48.94 -14.47
CA SER A 34 33.61 -50.38 -14.69
C SER A 34 32.87 -51.29 -13.71
N GLU A 35 32.31 -50.75 -12.62
CA GLU A 35 31.54 -51.52 -11.61
C GLU A 35 30.03 -51.19 -11.57
N TYR A 36 29.47 -50.52 -12.58
CA TYR A 36 28.00 -50.42 -12.69
C TYR A 36 27.40 -51.71 -13.25
N PHE A 37 27.06 -52.63 -12.35
CA PHE A 37 26.11 -53.69 -12.66
C PHE A 37 24.71 -53.12 -12.43
N GLY A 38 24.00 -52.77 -13.52
CA GLY A 38 22.57 -52.50 -13.45
C GLY A 38 21.81 -53.65 -12.78
N PRO A 39 20.54 -53.47 -12.38
CA PRO A 39 19.79 -54.50 -11.66
C PRO A 39 19.84 -55.81 -12.44
N SER A 40 20.54 -56.80 -11.88
CA SER A 40 20.85 -58.10 -12.49
C SER A 40 19.66 -59.06 -12.50
N ASP A 41 18.44 -58.54 -12.32
CA ASP A 41 17.21 -59.32 -12.33
C ASP A 41 16.19 -58.74 -13.32
N PRO A 42 15.90 -59.42 -14.45
CA PRO A 42 14.91 -58.98 -15.43
C PRO A 42 13.46 -58.96 -14.89
N LEU A 43 13.23 -59.30 -13.62
CA LEU A 43 11.93 -59.25 -12.93
C LEU A 43 11.73 -58.03 -12.03
N LEU A 44 12.67 -57.09 -11.94
CA LEU A 44 12.53 -55.91 -11.08
C LEU A 44 11.60 -54.82 -11.67
N ILE A 45 10.32 -54.98 -11.31
CA ILE A 45 9.28 -53.97 -11.03
C ILE A 45 9.10 -52.88 -12.09
N ARG A 46 8.13 -53.13 -12.97
CA ARG A 46 7.49 -52.12 -13.82
C ARG A 46 6.71 -51.12 -12.95
N HIS A 47 7.32 -50.01 -12.56
CA HIS A 47 6.57 -48.89 -12.01
C HIS A 47 5.75 -48.24 -13.13
N LYS A 48 4.44 -48.05 -12.88
CA LYS A 48 3.41 -47.53 -13.82
C LYS A 48 3.98 -46.68 -14.97
N GLY A 49 4.26 -47.33 -16.11
CA GLY A 49 4.51 -46.65 -17.39
C GLY A 49 5.91 -46.73 -17.99
N GLY A 50 6.94 -47.28 -17.32
CA GLY A 50 8.29 -47.38 -17.92
C GLY A 50 9.29 -48.14 -17.05
N PHE A 51 10.49 -48.38 -17.59
CA PHE A 51 11.58 -48.96 -16.79
C PHE A 51 12.14 -47.90 -15.84
N VAL A 52 12.66 -48.33 -14.68
CA VAL A 52 13.32 -47.43 -13.73
C VAL A 52 14.52 -46.75 -14.40
N ASP A 53 15.22 -47.46 -15.28
CA ASP A 53 16.30 -46.91 -16.09
C ASP A 53 15.82 -45.82 -17.06
N ASP A 54 14.60 -45.91 -17.60
CA ASP A 54 14.02 -44.84 -18.43
C ASP A 54 13.72 -43.60 -17.58
N PHE A 55 13.23 -43.79 -16.36
CA PHE A 55 12.98 -42.70 -15.42
C PHE A 55 14.27 -42.04 -14.96
N ILE A 56 15.30 -42.84 -14.67
CA ILE A 56 16.63 -42.35 -14.29
C ILE A 56 17.27 -41.64 -15.48
N ASN A 57 17.24 -42.19 -16.68
CA ASN A 57 17.78 -41.54 -17.89
C ASN A 57 17.04 -40.26 -18.26
N ALA A 58 15.71 -40.25 -18.14
CA ALA A 58 14.90 -39.07 -18.42
C ALA A 58 15.19 -37.92 -17.44
N ASN A 59 15.49 -38.25 -16.18
CA ASN A 59 15.75 -37.27 -15.13
C ASN A 59 17.24 -37.15 -14.77
N TYR A 60 18.14 -37.82 -15.49
CA TYR A 60 19.57 -37.90 -15.16
C TYR A 60 20.19 -36.51 -15.14
N LEU A 61 19.89 -35.71 -16.17
CA LEU A 61 20.33 -34.32 -16.22
C LEU A 61 19.67 -33.50 -15.11
N GLU A 62 18.38 -33.65 -14.85
CA GLU A 62 17.70 -32.88 -13.79
C GLU A 62 18.25 -33.16 -12.38
N ASN A 63 18.62 -34.41 -12.12
CA ASN A 63 19.15 -34.86 -10.83
C ASN A 63 20.66 -34.56 -10.66
N ASN A 64 21.43 -34.56 -11.75
CA ASN A 64 22.89 -34.42 -11.71
C ASN A 64 23.41 -33.05 -12.18
N THR A 65 22.55 -32.17 -12.71
CA THR A 65 22.92 -30.78 -13.01
C THR A 65 22.43 -29.86 -11.90
N ASN A 66 23.16 -28.76 -11.66
CA ASN A 66 22.78 -27.79 -10.63
C ASN A 66 21.31 -27.34 -10.84
N PRO A 67 20.43 -27.46 -9.82
CA PRO A 67 19.02 -27.07 -9.92
C PRO A 67 18.83 -25.60 -10.35
N GLN A 68 19.85 -24.76 -10.16
CA GLN A 68 19.87 -23.39 -10.66
C GLN A 68 19.82 -23.32 -12.20
N LEU A 69 20.40 -24.27 -12.93
CA LEU A 69 20.38 -24.30 -14.40
C LEU A 69 18.97 -24.59 -14.92
N PHE A 70 18.25 -25.54 -14.31
CA PHE A 70 16.85 -25.81 -14.66
C PHE A 70 15.93 -24.67 -14.25
N SER A 71 16.20 -24.03 -13.10
CA SER A 71 15.49 -22.79 -12.73
C SER A 71 15.69 -21.68 -13.76
N LEU A 72 16.89 -21.57 -14.35
CA LEU A 72 17.21 -20.60 -15.38
C LEU A 72 16.55 -20.95 -16.71
N ILE A 73 16.55 -22.23 -17.11
CA ILE A 73 15.85 -22.70 -18.32
C ILE A 73 14.34 -22.46 -18.20
N ASN A 74 13.76 -22.77 -17.03
CA ASN A 74 12.36 -22.50 -16.74
C ASN A 74 12.08 -20.99 -16.76
N TYR A 75 12.95 -20.17 -16.16
CA TYR A 75 12.84 -18.72 -16.23
C TYR A 75 12.92 -18.20 -17.68
N ILE A 76 13.84 -18.70 -18.51
CA ILE A 76 14.00 -18.29 -19.91
C ILE A 76 12.79 -18.72 -20.75
N ALA A 77 12.33 -19.97 -20.58
CA ALA A 77 11.23 -20.53 -21.35
C ALA A 77 9.89 -19.87 -20.98
N ASP A 78 9.65 -19.64 -19.68
CA ASP A 78 8.35 -19.21 -19.19
C ASP A 78 8.28 -17.74 -18.81
N ASP A 79 9.27 -17.19 -18.13
CA ASP A 79 9.14 -15.89 -17.48
C ASP A 79 9.84 -14.76 -18.24
N LEU A 80 10.93 -15.03 -18.97
CA LEU A 80 11.67 -14.02 -19.75
C LEU A 80 10.80 -13.37 -20.83
N SER A 81 10.05 -14.17 -21.59
CA SER A 81 9.14 -13.65 -22.63
C SER A 81 7.99 -12.81 -22.06
N LYS A 82 7.63 -13.06 -20.79
CA LYS A 82 6.56 -12.35 -20.06
C LYS A 82 7.09 -11.10 -19.35
N ASP A 83 8.32 -11.15 -18.87
CA ASP A 83 9.04 -10.04 -18.23
C ASP A 83 9.47 -8.98 -19.26
N ILE A 84 9.75 -9.37 -20.51
CA ILE A 84 9.94 -8.43 -21.62
C ILE A 84 8.66 -7.63 -21.90
N ARG A 85 7.47 -8.24 -21.73
CA ARG A 85 6.17 -7.59 -21.98
C ARG A 85 5.70 -6.68 -20.84
N CYS A 86 6.25 -6.82 -19.65
CA CYS A 86 6.11 -5.84 -18.58
C CYS A 86 7.37 -5.88 -17.71
N PRO A 87 8.37 -5.03 -18.02
CA PRO A 87 9.61 -4.97 -17.27
C PRO A 87 9.39 -4.66 -15.78
N ASN A 88 10.31 -5.10 -14.91
CA ASN A 88 10.22 -4.87 -13.47
C ASN A 88 10.07 -3.39 -13.11
N TYR A 89 10.83 -2.50 -13.77
CA TYR A 89 10.71 -1.06 -13.53
C TYR A 89 9.30 -0.53 -13.80
N GLN A 90 8.63 -1.06 -14.84
CA GLN A 90 7.32 -0.58 -15.26
C GLN A 90 6.20 -1.14 -14.39
N LEU A 91 6.37 -2.38 -13.93
CA LEU A 91 5.49 -2.97 -12.94
C LEU A 91 5.60 -2.23 -11.60
N GLU A 92 6.83 -1.98 -11.12
CA GLU A 92 7.11 -1.32 -9.84
C GLU A 92 6.54 0.10 -9.79
N LYS A 93 6.73 0.88 -10.88
CA LYS A 93 6.17 2.24 -11.04
C LYS A 93 4.65 2.27 -10.88
N ASN A 94 3.95 1.23 -11.32
CA ASN A 94 2.49 1.19 -11.35
C ASN A 94 1.87 0.31 -10.25
N LEU A 95 2.68 -0.33 -9.40
CA LEU A 95 2.26 -1.39 -8.48
C LEU A 95 1.14 -0.92 -7.54
N ASP A 96 1.35 0.21 -6.86
CA ASP A 96 0.39 0.76 -5.90
C ASP A 96 -0.91 1.21 -6.58
N TYR A 97 -0.79 1.78 -7.77
CA TYR A 97 -1.95 2.28 -8.52
C TYR A 97 -2.76 1.14 -9.13
N ILE A 98 -2.12 0.07 -9.63
CA ILE A 98 -2.80 -1.15 -10.06
C ILE A 98 -3.58 -1.75 -8.89
N ARG A 99 -2.96 -1.85 -7.71
CA ARG A 99 -3.64 -2.35 -6.51
C ARG A 99 -4.81 -1.45 -6.13
N TYR A 100 -4.62 -0.13 -6.19
CA TYR A 100 -5.69 0.84 -5.94
C TYR A 100 -6.88 0.65 -6.90
N LEU A 101 -6.64 0.50 -8.20
CA LEU A 101 -7.71 0.29 -9.18
C LEU A 101 -8.48 -1.00 -8.93
N ASN A 102 -7.80 -2.09 -8.55
CA ASN A 102 -8.46 -3.34 -8.15
C ASN A 102 -9.36 -3.14 -6.92
N ARG A 103 -8.89 -2.41 -5.90
CA ARG A 103 -9.73 -2.06 -4.74
C ARG A 103 -10.92 -1.18 -5.13
N LEU A 104 -10.68 -0.18 -5.96
CA LEU A 104 -11.70 0.77 -6.40
C LEU A 104 -12.83 0.08 -7.17
N ILE A 105 -12.49 -0.84 -8.09
CA ILE A 105 -13.50 -1.60 -8.82
C ILE A 105 -14.25 -2.58 -7.91
N SER A 106 -13.57 -3.21 -6.94
CA SER A 106 -14.24 -4.05 -5.94
C SER A 106 -15.23 -3.26 -5.08
N ILE A 107 -14.83 -2.07 -4.59
CA ILE A 107 -15.71 -1.18 -3.82
C ILE A 107 -16.92 -0.77 -4.65
N SER A 108 -16.69 -0.34 -5.90
CA SER A 108 -17.74 0.07 -6.82
C SER A 108 -18.76 -1.06 -7.01
N TYR A 109 -18.29 -2.28 -7.29
CA TYR A 109 -19.15 -3.44 -7.50
C TYR A 109 -19.87 -3.92 -6.23
N LEU A 110 -19.21 -3.91 -5.08
CA LEU A 110 -19.85 -4.20 -3.79
C LEU A 110 -20.96 -3.18 -3.48
N PHE A 111 -20.73 -1.90 -3.79
CA PHE A 111 -21.75 -0.88 -3.59
C PHE A 111 -22.95 -1.06 -4.52
N GLU A 112 -22.76 -1.51 -5.76
CA GLU A 112 -23.86 -1.91 -6.64
C GLU A 112 -24.62 -3.12 -6.09
N SER A 113 -23.93 -4.13 -5.57
CA SER A 113 -24.54 -5.27 -4.85
C SER A 113 -25.39 -4.80 -3.67
N LEU A 114 -24.86 -3.90 -2.83
CA LEU A 114 -25.58 -3.33 -1.69
C LEU A 114 -26.85 -2.58 -2.11
N LYS A 115 -26.81 -1.84 -3.22
CA LYS A 115 -28.00 -1.15 -3.75
C LYS A 115 -29.09 -2.13 -4.15
N GLU A 116 -28.74 -3.22 -4.84
CA GLU A 116 -29.71 -4.24 -5.24
C GLU A 116 -30.26 -5.01 -4.03
N LEU A 117 -29.40 -5.37 -3.06
CA LEU A 117 -29.84 -5.97 -1.80
C LEU A 117 -30.78 -5.04 -1.01
N TYR A 118 -30.49 -3.74 -0.98
CA TYR A 118 -31.34 -2.74 -0.34
C TYR A 118 -32.70 -2.61 -1.03
N VAL A 119 -32.73 -2.53 -2.36
CA VAL A 119 -33.97 -2.44 -3.13
C VAL A 119 -34.83 -3.68 -2.93
N ASP A 120 -34.26 -4.88 -3.07
CA ASP A 120 -35.04 -6.11 -2.96
C ASP A 120 -35.49 -6.41 -1.54
N SER A 121 -34.65 -6.13 -0.53
CA SER A 121 -35.07 -6.28 0.87
C SER A 121 -36.19 -5.31 1.26
N TYR A 122 -36.16 -4.08 0.72
CA TYR A 122 -37.25 -3.13 0.89
C TYR A 122 -38.53 -3.61 0.19
N ASN A 123 -38.43 -4.03 -1.07
CA ASN A 123 -39.55 -4.47 -1.87
C ASN A 123 -40.23 -5.71 -1.26
N LEU A 124 -39.45 -6.66 -0.76
CA LEU A 124 -39.94 -7.86 -0.06
C LEU A 124 -40.46 -7.58 1.35
N GLY A 125 -40.29 -6.35 1.87
CA GLY A 125 -40.82 -5.93 3.16
C GLY A 125 -40.06 -6.49 4.35
N PHE A 126 -38.79 -6.86 4.19
CA PHE A 126 -37.99 -7.49 5.23
C PHE A 126 -37.54 -6.53 6.35
N GLY A 127 -37.64 -5.21 6.14
CA GLY A 127 -37.29 -4.18 7.13
C GLY A 127 -35.99 -3.43 6.80
N LYS A 128 -35.53 -2.57 7.72
CA LYS A 128 -34.38 -1.67 7.52
C LYS A 128 -33.07 -2.25 8.08
N PHE A 129 -32.66 -3.44 7.65
CA PHE A 129 -31.35 -3.98 8.04
C PHE A 129 -30.24 -3.63 7.05
N CYS A 130 -30.58 -3.48 5.76
CA CYS A 130 -29.62 -3.00 4.77
C CYS A 130 -29.72 -1.47 4.69
N SER A 131 -28.59 -0.78 4.71
CA SER A 131 -28.56 0.67 4.61
C SER A 131 -27.49 1.12 3.64
N LEU A 132 -27.86 2.13 2.85
CA LEU A 132 -26.96 2.85 1.95
C LEU A 132 -26.50 4.19 2.55
N GLU A 133 -26.85 4.45 3.81
CA GLU A 133 -26.41 5.64 4.54
C GLU A 133 -24.89 5.69 4.62
N TRP A 134 -24.34 6.91 4.55
CA TRP A 134 -22.91 7.14 4.57
C TRP A 134 -22.23 6.46 5.77
N ASP A 135 -22.76 6.68 6.98
CA ASP A 135 -22.15 6.20 8.21
C ASP A 135 -21.98 4.68 8.23
N LYS A 136 -22.95 3.94 7.68
CA LYS A 136 -22.93 2.47 7.65
C LYS A 136 -22.15 1.88 6.47
N THR A 137 -21.93 2.65 5.41
CA THR A 137 -21.26 2.17 4.19
C THR A 137 -19.81 2.63 4.11
N PHE A 138 -19.55 3.93 4.27
CA PHE A 138 -18.23 4.53 4.09
C PHE A 138 -17.71 5.26 5.34
N GLY A 139 -18.57 5.66 6.28
CA GLY A 139 -18.19 6.49 7.45
C GLY A 139 -17.16 5.83 8.38
N HIS A 140 -17.06 4.50 8.37
CA HIS A 140 -16.06 3.76 9.13
C HIS A 140 -14.78 3.46 8.36
N CYS A 141 -14.67 3.91 7.11
CA CYS A 141 -13.50 3.65 6.29
C CYS A 141 -12.31 4.50 6.74
N ARG A 142 -11.18 3.83 7.02
CA ARG A 142 -9.92 4.46 7.41
C ARG A 142 -8.88 4.23 6.32
N ALA A 143 -8.91 5.05 5.28
CA ALA A 143 -7.99 4.94 4.16
C ALA A 143 -6.52 5.03 4.61
N LYS A 144 -5.71 4.06 4.16
CA LYS A 144 -4.26 4.02 4.41
C LYS A 144 -3.43 4.78 3.37
N ASN A 145 -3.94 4.92 2.15
CA ASN A 145 -3.25 5.59 1.06
C ASN A 145 -4.00 6.86 0.63
N VAL A 146 -3.25 7.80 0.04
CA VAL A 146 -3.75 9.10 -0.38
C VAL A 146 -4.83 8.95 -1.46
N ASP A 147 -4.64 8.04 -2.41
CA ASP A 147 -5.58 7.80 -3.51
C ASP A 147 -6.97 7.34 -2.97
N MET A 148 -7.02 6.50 -1.94
CA MET A 148 -8.28 6.06 -1.32
C MET A 148 -8.89 7.14 -0.42
N ALA A 149 -8.07 7.89 0.32
CA ALA A 149 -8.56 9.01 1.13
C ALA A 149 -9.23 10.08 0.26
N ASN A 150 -8.62 10.42 -0.87
CA ASN A 150 -9.20 11.34 -1.86
C ASN A 150 -10.48 10.80 -2.47
N PHE A 151 -10.53 9.49 -2.79
CA PHE A 151 -11.75 8.85 -3.27
C PHE A 151 -12.90 8.98 -2.27
N ILE A 152 -12.70 8.62 -1.00
CA ILE A 152 -13.73 8.71 0.05
C ILE A 152 -14.26 10.13 0.14
N LYS A 153 -13.37 11.12 0.18
CA LYS A 153 -13.75 12.53 0.24
C LYS A 153 -14.59 12.98 -0.95
N ARG A 154 -14.32 12.47 -2.16
CA ARG A 154 -15.10 12.83 -3.36
C ARG A 154 -16.50 12.23 -3.37
N ILE A 155 -16.63 11.01 -2.84
CA ILE A 155 -17.92 10.34 -2.78
C ILE A 155 -18.77 10.77 -1.57
N GLU A 156 -18.17 11.46 -0.59
CA GLU A 156 -18.89 12.01 0.55
C GLU A 156 -20.03 12.94 0.09
N GLY A 157 -21.25 12.63 0.51
CA GLY A 157 -22.47 13.34 0.10
C GLY A 157 -22.92 13.07 -1.34
N LYS A 158 -22.13 12.37 -2.16
CA LYS A 158 -22.40 12.12 -3.59
C LYS A 158 -22.56 10.65 -3.95
N HIS A 159 -22.30 9.73 -3.01
CA HIS A 159 -22.34 8.28 -3.24
C HIS A 159 -23.72 7.75 -3.67
N LEU A 160 -24.81 8.50 -3.42
CA LEU A 160 -26.16 8.16 -3.83
C LEU A 160 -26.70 8.96 -5.03
N ARG A 161 -25.84 9.71 -5.74
CA ARG A 161 -26.27 10.57 -6.86
C ARG A 161 -27.07 9.82 -7.93
N ASP A 162 -26.67 8.59 -8.23
CA ASP A 162 -27.30 7.75 -9.26
C ASP A 162 -28.36 6.78 -8.68
N PHE A 163 -28.73 6.93 -7.40
CA PHE A 163 -29.70 6.05 -6.75
C PHE A 163 -31.10 6.68 -6.78
N SER A 164 -32.02 6.05 -7.52
CA SER A 164 -33.42 6.48 -7.57
C SER A 164 -34.27 5.78 -6.51
N LYS A 165 -34.88 6.57 -5.62
CA LYS A 165 -35.87 6.07 -4.65
C LYS A 165 -37.15 5.53 -5.30
N LEU A 166 -37.39 5.83 -6.58
CA LEU A 166 -38.55 5.30 -7.33
C LEU A 166 -38.52 3.77 -7.50
N ARG A 167 -37.35 3.15 -7.34
CA ARG A 167 -37.17 1.69 -7.35
C ARG A 167 -37.73 1.01 -6.10
N LEU A 168 -38.03 1.77 -5.05
CA LEU A 168 -38.50 1.28 -3.76
C LEU A 168 -40.03 1.17 -3.77
N LYS A 169 -40.53 -0.03 -4.09
CA LYS A 169 -41.96 -0.35 -4.11
C LYS A 169 -42.21 -1.60 -3.28
N ARG A 170 -42.87 -1.44 -2.14
CA ARG A 170 -43.23 -2.57 -1.28
C ARG A 170 -44.23 -3.47 -2.03
N MET A 171 -43.83 -4.70 -2.26
CA MET A 171 -44.64 -5.73 -2.92
C MET A 171 -45.81 -6.15 -2.03
N LYS A 172 -46.96 -6.43 -2.64
CA LYS A 172 -48.09 -7.07 -1.96
C LYS A 172 -47.75 -8.52 -1.60
N GLN A 173 -48.51 -9.14 -0.68
CA GLN A 173 -48.23 -10.52 -0.24
C GLN A 173 -48.14 -11.52 -1.42
N ALA A 174 -49.10 -11.49 -2.34
CA ALA A 174 -49.10 -12.35 -3.52
C ALA A 174 -47.88 -12.12 -4.45
N GLU A 175 -47.43 -10.87 -4.60
CA GLU A 175 -46.24 -10.54 -5.38
C GLU A 175 -44.96 -11.05 -4.70
N ARG A 176 -44.90 -11.02 -3.36
CA ARG A 176 -43.78 -11.57 -2.60
C ARG A 176 -43.69 -13.08 -2.75
N GLU A 177 -44.81 -13.79 -2.63
CA GLU A 177 -44.86 -15.24 -2.81
C GLU A 177 -44.45 -15.62 -4.23
N ALA A 178 -44.97 -14.92 -5.24
CA ALA A 178 -44.58 -15.14 -6.64
C ALA A 178 -43.08 -14.88 -6.89
N TRP A 179 -42.50 -13.85 -6.26
CA TRP A 179 -41.07 -13.58 -6.34
C TRP A 179 -40.25 -14.72 -5.74
N ILE A 180 -40.65 -15.23 -4.57
CA ILE A 180 -39.95 -16.33 -3.88
C ILE A 180 -40.03 -17.62 -4.70
N GLU A 181 -41.20 -17.98 -5.22
CA GLU A 181 -41.36 -19.13 -6.10
C GLU A 181 -40.50 -19.01 -7.37
N LYS A 182 -40.49 -17.82 -7.98
CA LYS A 182 -39.64 -17.54 -9.13
C LYS A 182 -38.17 -17.71 -8.77
N PHE A 183 -37.71 -17.19 -7.63
CA PHE A 183 -36.33 -17.35 -7.16
C PHE A 183 -35.96 -18.82 -6.95
N ARG A 184 -36.83 -19.62 -6.31
CA ARG A 184 -36.62 -21.07 -6.06
C ARG A 184 -36.45 -21.87 -7.36
N LEU A 185 -37.20 -21.52 -8.40
CA LEU A 185 -37.18 -22.21 -9.69
C LEU A 185 -36.05 -21.75 -10.61
N LYS A 186 -35.54 -20.53 -10.40
CA LYS A 186 -34.58 -19.89 -11.29
C LYS A 186 -33.17 -20.44 -11.09
N LYS A 187 -32.67 -21.16 -12.10
CA LYS A 187 -31.29 -21.67 -12.13
C LYS A 187 -30.32 -20.75 -12.87
N ASN A 188 -30.81 -20.00 -13.85
CA ASN A 188 -30.03 -19.15 -14.75
C ASN A 188 -30.56 -17.70 -14.73
N HIS A 189 -29.72 -16.74 -15.16
CA HIS A 189 -30.06 -15.31 -15.27
C HIS A 189 -30.48 -14.62 -13.98
N LEU A 190 -29.88 -15.01 -12.85
CA LEU A 190 -30.13 -14.38 -11.55
C LEU A 190 -29.82 -12.88 -11.57
N SER A 191 -30.59 -12.10 -10.82
CA SER A 191 -30.22 -10.71 -10.49
C SER A 191 -29.00 -10.69 -9.56
N VAL A 192 -28.45 -9.51 -9.30
CA VAL A 192 -27.28 -9.36 -8.42
C VAL A 192 -27.58 -9.87 -7.00
N SER A 193 -28.70 -9.44 -6.43
CA SER A 193 -29.22 -9.86 -5.13
C SER A 193 -29.52 -11.37 -5.11
N GLU A 194 -30.25 -11.90 -6.10
CA GLU A 194 -30.58 -13.33 -6.19
C GLU A 194 -29.31 -14.19 -6.24
N ALA A 195 -28.31 -13.81 -7.05
CA ALA A 195 -27.03 -14.51 -7.12
C ALA A 195 -26.27 -14.45 -5.78
N ARG A 196 -26.34 -13.31 -5.08
CA ARG A 196 -25.74 -13.14 -3.77
C ARG A 196 -26.38 -14.03 -2.69
N ILE A 197 -27.71 -14.14 -2.70
CA ILE A 197 -28.46 -15.05 -1.82
C ILE A 197 -28.19 -16.51 -2.18
N GLN A 198 -28.09 -16.84 -3.47
CA GLN A 198 -27.73 -18.20 -3.88
C GLN A 198 -26.33 -18.59 -3.37
N LEU A 199 -25.36 -17.68 -3.45
CA LEU A 199 -24.03 -17.90 -2.86
C LEU A 199 -24.14 -18.11 -1.34
N PHE A 200 -24.94 -17.31 -0.64
CA PHE A 200 -25.18 -17.48 0.78
C PHE A 200 -25.71 -18.88 1.12
N CYS A 201 -26.70 -19.38 0.38
CA CYS A 201 -27.21 -20.75 0.54
C CYS A 201 -26.11 -21.79 0.36
N GLN A 202 -25.27 -21.65 -0.68
CA GLN A 202 -24.19 -22.58 -0.97
C GLN A 202 -23.13 -22.61 0.15
N GLU A 203 -22.77 -21.45 0.69
CA GLU A 203 -21.76 -21.35 1.76
C GLU A 203 -22.25 -21.90 3.10
N ASN A 204 -23.57 -21.86 3.34
CA ASN A 204 -24.18 -22.33 4.59
C ASN A 204 -24.84 -23.72 4.47
N GLY A 205 -24.70 -24.40 3.32
CA GLY A 205 -25.31 -25.73 3.10
C GLY A 205 -26.84 -25.74 3.06
N ILE A 206 -27.48 -24.58 2.82
CA ILE A 206 -28.93 -24.43 2.78
C ILE A 206 -29.44 -24.69 1.35
N ASN A 207 -30.52 -25.46 1.21
CA ASN A 207 -31.16 -25.65 -0.08
C ASN A 207 -32.02 -24.42 -0.44
N CYS A 208 -31.47 -23.56 -1.30
CA CYS A 208 -32.14 -22.34 -1.79
C CYS A 208 -33.49 -22.61 -2.50
N LYS A 209 -33.77 -23.84 -2.94
CA LYS A 209 -35.07 -24.19 -3.56
C LYS A 209 -36.21 -24.33 -2.55
N THR A 210 -35.88 -24.58 -1.28
CA THR A 210 -36.85 -24.80 -0.20
C THR A 210 -36.71 -23.76 0.90
N ILE A 211 -36.00 -22.66 0.64
CA ILE A 211 -35.76 -21.61 1.64
C ILE A 211 -37.08 -20.93 2.02
N ASP A 212 -37.40 -20.90 3.32
CA ASP A 212 -38.56 -20.21 3.87
C ASP A 212 -38.34 -18.69 3.94
N TYR A 213 -39.42 -17.95 4.24
CA TYR A 213 -39.39 -16.49 4.24
C TYR A 213 -38.43 -15.91 5.30
N ASP A 214 -38.35 -16.52 6.47
CA ASP A 214 -37.52 -16.02 7.57
C ASP A 214 -36.03 -16.33 7.32
N SER A 215 -35.72 -17.53 6.82
CA SER A 215 -34.35 -17.84 6.37
C SER A 215 -33.90 -16.95 5.22
N LEU A 216 -34.81 -16.61 4.29
CA LEU A 216 -34.53 -15.68 3.20
C LEU A 216 -34.25 -14.27 3.74
N LYS A 217 -35.08 -13.78 4.66
CA LYS A 217 -34.85 -12.50 5.35
C LYS A 217 -33.50 -12.47 6.05
N PHE A 218 -33.14 -13.54 6.75
CA PHE A 218 -31.85 -13.69 7.42
C PHE A 218 -30.69 -13.68 6.40
N ALA A 219 -30.84 -14.39 5.27
CA ALA A 219 -29.84 -14.40 4.20
C ALA A 219 -29.58 -12.99 3.64
N PHE A 220 -30.62 -12.19 3.44
CA PHE A 220 -30.50 -10.79 3.01
C PHE A 220 -29.78 -9.93 4.05
N GLN A 221 -30.13 -10.06 5.32
CA GLN A 221 -29.50 -9.33 6.41
C GLN A 221 -28.01 -9.63 6.51
N LEU A 222 -27.65 -10.92 6.54
CA LEU A 222 -26.27 -11.34 6.68
C LEU A 222 -25.44 -11.02 5.43
N SER A 223 -26.01 -11.19 4.24
CA SER A 223 -25.34 -10.81 2.99
C SER A 223 -25.05 -9.32 2.93
N CYS A 224 -25.99 -8.47 3.34
CA CYS A 224 -25.76 -7.01 3.37
C CYS A 224 -24.67 -6.62 4.39
N ALA A 225 -24.70 -7.21 5.60
CA ALA A 225 -23.67 -6.96 6.61
C ALA A 225 -22.27 -7.41 6.15
N GLN A 226 -22.18 -8.56 5.48
CA GLN A 226 -20.94 -9.07 4.90
C GLN A 226 -20.40 -8.14 3.80
N ASP A 227 -21.26 -7.68 2.89
CA ASP A 227 -20.86 -6.80 1.79
C ASP A 227 -20.42 -5.42 2.32
N GLN A 228 -21.11 -4.87 3.33
CA GLN A 228 -20.70 -3.64 4.03
C GLN A 228 -19.33 -3.81 4.71
N TYR A 229 -19.13 -4.91 5.44
CA TYR A 229 -17.87 -5.21 6.12
C TYR A 229 -16.71 -5.36 5.11
N GLN A 230 -16.92 -6.10 4.03
CA GLN A 230 -15.93 -6.24 2.96
C GLN A 230 -15.59 -4.89 2.34
N LEU A 231 -16.60 -4.07 2.03
CA LEU A 231 -16.41 -2.74 1.47
C LEU A 231 -15.56 -1.86 2.40
N ILE A 232 -15.87 -1.82 3.70
CA ILE A 232 -15.11 -1.05 4.70
C ILE A 232 -13.66 -1.55 4.80
N ASN A 233 -13.44 -2.86 4.79
CA ASN A 233 -12.10 -3.45 4.85
C ASN A 233 -11.24 -3.12 3.63
N ILE A 234 -11.81 -3.20 2.43
CA ILE A 234 -11.13 -2.87 1.17
C ILE A 234 -10.81 -1.38 1.14
N CYS A 235 -11.77 -0.55 1.51
CA CYS A 235 -11.60 0.90 1.58
C CYS A 235 -10.54 1.28 2.64
N SER A 236 -10.46 0.56 3.75
CA SER A 236 -9.47 0.82 4.80
C SER A 236 -8.09 0.17 4.54
N GLY A 237 -7.94 -0.57 3.44
CA GLY A 237 -6.70 -1.27 3.09
C GLY A 237 -6.30 -2.37 4.08
N PHE A 238 -7.27 -2.99 4.75
CA PHE A 238 -7.09 -4.22 5.57
C PHE A 238 -7.43 -5.49 4.79
N ASP A 239 -7.74 -5.35 3.49
CA ASP A 239 -8.02 -6.46 2.60
C ASP A 239 -6.76 -7.22 2.16
N HIS A 240 -6.97 -8.49 1.84
CA HIS A 240 -6.02 -9.34 1.13
C HIS A 240 -6.33 -9.40 -0.38
N LEU A 241 -6.97 -8.36 -0.94
CA LEU A 241 -7.17 -8.26 -2.37
C LEU A 241 -5.94 -7.62 -3.01
N TYR A 242 -5.50 -8.25 -4.10
CA TYR A 242 -4.43 -7.73 -4.92
C TYR A 242 -4.93 -7.57 -6.35
N GLY A 243 -4.85 -8.64 -7.15
CA GLY A 243 -5.09 -8.58 -8.58
C GLY A 243 -6.43 -9.15 -9.02
N LEU A 244 -7.28 -9.57 -8.07
CA LEU A 244 -8.57 -10.22 -8.33
C LEU A 244 -8.40 -11.37 -9.33
N SER A 245 -7.38 -12.21 -9.10
CA SER A 245 -6.97 -13.31 -9.97
C SER A 245 -8.11 -14.27 -10.28
N ASN A 246 -9.03 -14.46 -9.33
CA ASN A 246 -10.20 -15.31 -9.49
C ASN A 246 -11.39 -14.64 -10.20
N VAL A 247 -11.31 -13.33 -10.52
CA VAL A 247 -12.40 -12.56 -11.13
C VAL A 247 -11.98 -12.01 -12.50
N LYS A 248 -12.06 -12.85 -13.54
CA LYS A 248 -11.71 -12.48 -14.92
C LYS A 248 -12.40 -11.19 -15.41
N THR A 249 -13.67 -11.00 -15.01
CA THR A 249 -14.45 -9.83 -15.38
C THR A 249 -13.83 -8.52 -14.87
N ALA A 250 -13.17 -8.53 -13.71
CA ALA A 250 -12.50 -7.36 -13.15
C ALA A 250 -11.38 -6.87 -14.08
N PHE A 251 -10.56 -7.79 -14.58
CA PHE A 251 -9.50 -7.47 -15.54
C PHE A 251 -10.05 -6.78 -16.80
N GLU A 252 -11.11 -7.33 -17.40
CA GLU A 252 -11.72 -6.76 -18.61
C GLU A 252 -12.26 -5.34 -18.39
N LEU A 253 -12.87 -5.10 -17.23
CA LEU A 253 -13.43 -3.80 -16.85
C LEU A 253 -12.33 -2.79 -16.56
N LEU A 254 -11.24 -3.20 -15.94
CA LEU A 254 -10.08 -2.34 -15.70
C LEU A 254 -9.42 -1.94 -17.02
N VAL A 255 -9.15 -2.89 -17.93
CA VAL A 255 -8.53 -2.59 -19.23
C VAL A 255 -9.37 -1.60 -20.06
N SER A 256 -10.69 -1.66 -19.95
CA SER A 256 -11.62 -0.74 -20.62
C SER A 256 -11.88 0.58 -19.86
N SER A 257 -11.21 0.80 -18.73
CA SER A 257 -11.46 1.97 -17.88
C SER A 257 -10.59 3.18 -18.21
N GLU A 258 -11.07 4.37 -17.87
CA GLU A 258 -10.26 5.61 -17.94
C GLU A 258 -9.00 5.53 -17.05
N GLY A 259 -9.11 4.88 -15.89
CA GLY A 259 -7.99 4.66 -14.98
C GLY A 259 -6.83 3.87 -15.61
N PHE A 260 -7.11 2.99 -16.58
CA PHE A 260 -6.10 2.19 -17.27
C PHE A 260 -5.19 3.03 -18.18
N LYS A 261 -5.67 4.16 -18.70
CA LYS A 261 -4.85 5.08 -19.51
C LYS A 261 -3.60 5.54 -18.75
N ASN A 262 -3.68 5.66 -17.42
CA ASN A 262 -2.53 6.02 -16.58
C ASN A 262 -1.48 4.92 -16.48
N ILE A 263 -1.89 3.65 -16.50
CA ILE A 263 -0.97 2.51 -16.44
C ILE A 263 -0.37 2.23 -17.83
N ASN A 264 -1.14 2.51 -18.88
CA ASN A 264 -0.79 2.19 -20.26
C ASN A 264 -0.06 3.33 -21.02
N GLN A 265 0.54 4.29 -20.32
CA GLN A 265 1.24 5.42 -20.96
C GLN A 265 2.34 4.96 -21.92
N GLU A 266 3.03 3.87 -21.58
CA GLU A 266 4.15 3.32 -22.35
C GLU A 266 3.76 2.03 -23.11
N GLY A 267 2.46 1.72 -23.21
CA GLY A 267 1.94 0.56 -23.97
C GLY A 267 2.02 -0.80 -23.25
N PHE A 268 2.67 -0.88 -22.08
CA PHE A 268 2.82 -2.13 -21.32
C PHE A 268 1.66 -2.45 -20.36
N GLY A 269 0.66 -1.58 -20.25
CA GLY A 269 -0.27 -1.61 -19.12
C GLY A 269 -1.10 -2.89 -19.01
N LYS A 270 -1.52 -3.47 -20.15
CA LYS A 270 -2.33 -4.69 -20.18
C LYS A 270 -1.55 -5.89 -19.66
N GLU A 271 -0.30 -6.03 -20.09
CA GLU A 271 0.57 -7.13 -19.69
C GLU A 271 1.05 -6.93 -18.24
N CYS A 272 1.25 -5.68 -17.80
CA CYS A 272 1.53 -5.38 -16.39
C CYS A 272 0.36 -5.74 -15.46
N LEU A 273 -0.89 -5.47 -15.86
CA LEU A 273 -2.06 -5.93 -15.09
C LEU A 273 -2.11 -7.47 -14.98
N LYS A 274 -1.84 -8.19 -16.07
CA LYS A 274 -1.80 -9.67 -16.06
C LYS A 274 -0.66 -10.19 -15.16
N ARG A 275 0.53 -9.63 -15.31
CA ARG A 275 1.72 -10.00 -14.54
C ARG A 275 1.49 -9.73 -13.05
N PHE A 276 0.91 -8.59 -12.70
CA PHE A 276 0.51 -8.27 -11.33
C PHE A 276 -0.47 -9.31 -10.77
N SER A 277 -1.55 -9.61 -11.50
CA SER A 277 -2.54 -10.60 -11.05
C SER A 277 -1.91 -11.99 -10.84
N ARG A 278 -0.99 -12.42 -11.71
CA ARG A 278 -0.24 -13.69 -11.56
C ARG A 278 0.67 -13.68 -10.34
N LEU A 279 1.50 -12.64 -10.16
CA LEU A 279 2.49 -12.56 -9.08
C LEU A 279 1.86 -12.53 -7.68
N PHE A 280 0.65 -11.98 -7.57
CA PHE A 280 -0.06 -11.86 -6.28
C PHE A 280 -1.16 -12.90 -6.09
N LYS A 281 -1.37 -13.82 -7.04
CA LYS A 281 -2.39 -14.87 -6.97
C LYS A 281 -2.28 -15.73 -5.71
N ASP A 282 -1.06 -16.09 -5.31
CA ASP A 282 -0.84 -16.95 -4.13
C ASP A 282 -0.86 -16.16 -2.82
N LYS A 283 -0.80 -14.83 -2.89
CA LYS A 283 -0.84 -13.91 -1.74
C LYS A 283 -2.24 -13.38 -1.46
N GLU A 284 -3.18 -13.55 -2.40
CA GLU A 284 -4.53 -13.03 -2.28
C GLU A 284 -5.50 -14.09 -1.75
N SER A 285 -6.47 -13.65 -0.97
CA SER A 285 -7.57 -14.52 -0.55
C SER A 285 -8.68 -14.47 -1.62
N PRO A 286 -9.03 -15.60 -2.27
CA PRO A 286 -10.03 -15.59 -3.33
C PRO A 286 -11.40 -15.24 -2.76
N SER A 287 -11.99 -14.14 -3.23
CA SER A 287 -13.33 -13.74 -2.81
C SER A 287 -14.40 -14.38 -3.69
N LYS A 288 -15.17 -15.32 -3.13
CA LYS A 288 -16.34 -15.92 -3.78
C LYS A 288 -17.43 -14.87 -4.03
N VAL A 289 -17.61 -13.94 -3.09
CA VAL A 289 -18.58 -12.84 -3.22
C VAL A 289 -18.28 -12.00 -4.46
N LEU A 290 -17.05 -11.51 -4.60
CA LEU A 290 -16.66 -10.72 -5.78
C LEU A 290 -16.77 -11.53 -7.07
N ALA A 291 -16.35 -12.80 -7.07
CA ALA A 291 -16.48 -13.66 -8.24
C ALA A 291 -17.93 -13.84 -8.70
N THR A 292 -18.88 -13.91 -7.75
CA THR A 292 -20.31 -14.05 -8.02
C THR A 292 -20.96 -12.75 -8.50
N ILE A 293 -20.68 -11.61 -7.85
CA ILE A 293 -21.38 -10.35 -8.16
C ILE A 293 -20.86 -9.69 -9.45
N PHE A 294 -19.58 -9.85 -9.81
CA PHE A 294 -18.99 -9.14 -10.96
C PHE A 294 -19.70 -9.42 -12.29
N PRO A 295 -19.98 -10.68 -12.68
CA PRO A 295 -20.74 -10.96 -13.89
C PRO A 295 -22.15 -10.35 -13.86
N GLN A 296 -22.83 -10.42 -12.71
CA GLN A 296 -24.21 -9.96 -12.58
C GLN A 296 -24.33 -8.44 -12.60
N VAL A 297 -23.44 -7.74 -11.89
CA VAL A 297 -23.40 -6.28 -11.91
C VAL A 297 -23.01 -5.77 -13.30
N LYS A 298 -22.03 -6.39 -13.97
CA LYS A 298 -21.70 -6.04 -15.38
C LYS A 298 -22.90 -6.21 -16.30
N LYS A 299 -23.70 -7.27 -16.11
CA LYS A 299 -24.92 -7.50 -16.87
C LYS A 299 -25.97 -6.42 -16.58
N LEU A 300 -26.24 -6.14 -15.30
CA LEU A 300 -27.14 -5.07 -14.86
C LEU A 300 -26.76 -3.71 -15.48
N MET A 301 -25.49 -3.35 -15.42
CA MET A 301 -25.00 -2.08 -15.97
C MET A 301 -25.20 -1.95 -17.49
N LYS A 302 -25.09 -3.07 -18.21
CA LYS A 302 -25.37 -3.13 -19.65
C LYS A 302 -26.87 -2.98 -19.95
N GLU A 303 -27.71 -3.65 -19.16
CA GLU A 303 -29.18 -3.55 -19.28
C GLU A 303 -29.68 -2.13 -18.98
N ASP A 304 -29.11 -1.48 -17.97
CA ASP A 304 -29.32 -0.07 -17.62
C ASP A 304 -28.76 0.92 -18.66
N LYS A 305 -28.07 0.45 -19.70
CA LYS A 305 -27.37 1.25 -20.72
C LYS A 305 -26.43 2.31 -20.13
N ARG A 306 -25.74 1.97 -19.04
CA ARG A 306 -24.81 2.92 -18.39
C ARG A 306 -23.58 3.16 -19.25
N VAL A 307 -23.10 4.39 -19.25
CA VAL A 307 -21.87 4.80 -19.94
C VAL A 307 -20.66 4.07 -19.37
N TYR A 308 -20.58 3.95 -18.04
CA TYR A 308 -19.47 3.30 -17.35
C TYR A 308 -19.90 1.96 -16.74
N LEU A 309 -19.30 0.88 -17.24
CA LEU A 309 -19.57 -0.47 -16.75
C LEU A 309 -18.82 -0.79 -15.44
N GLN A 310 -17.84 0.03 -15.04
CA GLN A 310 -17.05 -0.14 -13.83
C GLN A 310 -17.83 0.18 -12.53
N GLY A 311 -19.10 0.58 -12.64
CA GLY A 311 -19.99 0.95 -11.55
C GLY A 311 -19.91 2.44 -11.18
N SER A 312 -20.91 2.91 -10.44
CA SER A 312 -21.13 4.36 -10.20
C SER A 312 -20.00 5.06 -9.45
N LEU A 313 -19.31 4.36 -8.54
CA LEU A 313 -18.28 4.97 -7.71
C LEU A 313 -16.89 4.97 -8.37
N PHE A 314 -16.65 4.09 -9.34
CA PHE A 314 -15.32 3.91 -9.93
C PHE A 314 -14.78 5.20 -10.57
N ILE A 315 -15.66 5.97 -11.21
CA ILE A 315 -15.24 7.20 -11.90
C ILE A 315 -14.72 8.27 -10.93
N SER A 316 -15.31 8.34 -9.73
CA SER A 316 -14.91 9.30 -8.69
C SER A 316 -13.49 9.06 -8.17
N GLY A 317 -13.00 7.81 -8.20
CA GLY A 317 -11.65 7.45 -7.75
C GLY A 317 -10.60 7.37 -8.86
N SER A 318 -10.99 7.04 -10.10
CA SER A 318 -10.02 6.70 -11.17
C SER A 318 -9.32 7.91 -11.83
N PHE A 319 -9.74 9.13 -11.52
CA PHE A 319 -9.30 10.37 -12.17
C PHE A 319 -8.03 11.02 -11.60
N LYS A 320 -6.95 10.24 -11.44
CA LYS A 320 -5.65 10.75 -10.98
C LYS A 320 -5.05 11.86 -11.87
N GLN A 321 -5.45 11.92 -13.14
CA GLN A 321 -4.98 12.94 -14.10
C GLN A 321 -5.44 14.36 -13.76
N PHE A 322 -6.59 14.51 -13.08
CA PHE A 322 -7.10 15.82 -12.68
C PHE A 322 -6.45 16.30 -11.38
N ASP A 323 -6.11 15.36 -10.49
CA ASP A 323 -5.35 15.65 -9.27
C ASP A 323 -3.94 16.15 -9.58
N ALA A 324 -3.26 15.47 -10.51
CA ALA A 324 -1.94 15.88 -10.98
C ALA A 324 -1.94 17.26 -11.68
N LYS A 325 -3.11 17.72 -12.14
CA LYS A 325 -3.32 19.03 -12.77
C LYS A 325 -3.93 20.09 -11.83
N GLY A 326 -4.12 19.77 -10.55
CA GLY A 326 -4.66 20.70 -9.55
C GLY A 326 -6.16 21.03 -9.71
N LEU A 327 -6.91 20.22 -10.46
CA LEU A 327 -8.32 20.46 -10.79
C LEU A 327 -9.32 19.82 -9.81
N ASP A 328 -8.86 19.39 -8.63
CA ASP A 328 -9.65 18.83 -7.51
C ASP A 328 -10.92 19.67 -7.23
N GLY A 329 -10.76 20.98 -7.11
CA GLY A 329 -11.83 21.89 -6.69
C GLY A 329 -12.86 22.24 -7.77
N PHE A 330 -12.58 21.92 -9.04
CA PHE A 330 -13.46 22.29 -10.16
C PHE A 330 -14.55 21.24 -10.41
N LEU A 331 -14.22 19.95 -10.27
CA LEU A 331 -15.16 18.85 -10.53
C LEU A 331 -16.01 18.50 -9.29
N PHE A 332 -15.53 18.84 -8.09
CA PHE A 332 -16.21 18.52 -6.83
C PHE A 332 -16.14 19.73 -5.87
N PRO A 333 -17.02 20.74 -6.04
CA PRO A 333 -17.08 21.85 -5.10
C PRO A 333 -17.31 21.31 -3.68
N LYS A 334 -16.49 21.79 -2.74
CA LYS A 334 -16.64 21.51 -1.30
C LYS A 334 -17.88 22.26 -0.81
N ASP A 335 -18.86 21.56 -0.28
CA ASP A 335 -20.00 22.21 0.39
C ASP A 335 -19.48 22.97 1.61
N GLN A 336 -19.44 24.30 1.49
CA GLN A 336 -18.90 25.20 2.51
C GLN A 336 -19.74 25.20 3.81
N GLY A 337 -20.99 24.72 3.75
CA GLY A 337 -21.93 24.73 4.88
C GLY A 337 -21.57 23.78 6.04
N LYS A 338 -21.10 22.56 5.75
CA LYS A 338 -20.71 21.60 6.82
C LYS A 338 -19.39 21.95 7.51
N THR A 339 -18.56 22.75 6.85
CA THR A 339 -17.28 23.21 7.42
C THR A 339 -17.50 24.31 8.45
N GLN A 340 -18.54 25.14 8.28
CA GLN A 340 -18.94 26.13 9.27
C GLN A 340 -19.59 25.50 10.51
N GLU A 341 -20.45 24.48 10.34
CA GLU A 341 -21.11 23.81 11.48
C GLU A 341 -20.13 23.00 12.36
N LEU A 342 -19.09 22.41 11.77
CA LEU A 342 -17.97 21.78 12.50
C LEU A 342 -17.04 22.81 13.16
N ALA A 343 -16.75 23.94 12.49
CA ALA A 343 -15.97 25.03 13.06
C ALA A 343 -16.72 25.76 14.19
N GLU A 344 -18.05 25.82 14.12
CA GLU A 344 -18.93 26.37 15.16
C GLU A 344 -19.03 25.42 16.35
N ARG A 345 -19.16 24.10 16.12
CA ARG A 345 -19.08 23.09 17.21
C ARG A 345 -17.71 23.05 17.88
N GLU A 346 -16.61 23.19 17.14
CA GLU A 346 -15.27 23.29 17.72
C GLU A 346 -15.09 24.59 18.50
N LYS A 347 -15.64 25.72 18.03
CA LYS A 347 -15.68 27.00 18.75
C LYS A 347 -16.55 26.96 20.01
N GLU A 348 -17.64 26.20 20.01
CA GLU A 348 -18.54 26.06 21.15
C GLU A 348 -17.96 25.12 22.23
N LEU A 349 -17.27 24.05 21.81
CA LEU A 349 -16.51 23.15 22.70
C LEU A 349 -15.32 23.88 23.36
N SER A 350 -14.65 24.77 22.62
CA SER A 350 -13.54 25.59 23.13
C SER A 350 -14.02 26.80 23.96
N LYS A 351 -15.20 27.37 23.69
CA LYS A 351 -15.83 28.39 24.57
C LYS A 351 -16.27 27.83 25.93
N ASN A 352 -16.73 26.58 25.98
CA ASN A 352 -17.14 25.94 27.24
C ASN A 352 -15.96 25.52 28.13
N LEU A 353 -14.76 25.37 27.56
CA LEU A 353 -13.50 25.17 28.30
C LEU A 353 -12.81 26.49 28.70
N ALA A 354 -13.26 27.63 28.16
CA ALA A 354 -12.64 28.95 28.37
C ALA A 354 -13.44 29.91 29.30
N LYS A 355 -14.46 29.43 30.04
CA LYS A 355 -15.10 30.20 31.12
C LYS A 355 -14.28 30.16 32.43
N ILE A 356 -13.07 30.71 32.39
CA ILE A 356 -12.37 31.28 33.55
C ILE A 356 -11.78 32.64 33.10
N LYS A 357 -12.47 33.73 33.50
CA LYS A 357 -12.13 35.19 33.60
C LYS A 357 -11.22 35.81 32.49
N VAL A 358 -11.71 36.66 31.56
CA VAL A 358 -12.09 38.13 31.63
C VAL A 358 -10.85 39.07 31.64
N PRO A 359 -10.80 40.22 30.90
CA PRO A 359 -11.37 40.67 29.62
C PRO A 359 -10.37 41.43 28.68
N GLU A 360 -10.87 41.82 27.50
CA GLU A 360 -10.33 42.62 26.36
C GLU A 360 -9.69 44.00 26.64
N ALA A 361 -8.71 44.41 25.81
CA ALA A 361 -8.38 45.80 25.42
C ALA A 361 -7.42 45.85 24.18
N PRO A 362 -7.25 46.96 23.44
CA PRO A 362 -7.39 47.07 21.96
C PRO A 362 -6.07 47.27 21.16
N PRO A 363 -6.09 47.43 19.81
CA PRO A 363 -5.06 46.92 18.89
C PRO A 363 -3.99 47.93 18.46
N VAL A 364 -2.75 47.47 18.18
CA VAL A 364 -1.76 48.24 17.39
C VAL A 364 -0.86 47.34 16.51
N GLU A 365 -0.98 47.62 15.22
CA GLU A 365 -0.05 47.58 14.07
C GLU A 365 0.83 46.38 13.67
N LYS A 366 0.89 46.24 12.34
CA LYS A 366 1.45 45.17 11.51
C LYS A 366 2.95 44.96 11.72
N SER A 367 3.31 43.90 12.44
CA SER A 367 4.53 43.13 12.19
C SER A 367 4.17 41.81 11.54
N PHE A 368 5.07 41.27 10.71
CA PHE A 368 4.91 39.96 10.08
C PHE A 368 4.75 38.89 11.17
N GLN A 369 3.50 38.53 11.49
CA GLN A 369 3.21 37.44 12.42
C GLN A 369 3.42 36.12 11.68
N LEU A 370 4.52 35.42 11.97
CA LEU A 370 4.55 33.98 11.79
C LEU A 370 3.36 33.42 12.59
N LYS A 371 2.50 32.64 11.93
CA LYS A 371 1.60 31.73 12.66
C LYS A 371 2.43 30.89 13.62
N ASP A 372 1.88 30.62 14.81
CA ASP A 372 2.55 29.91 15.90
C ASP A 372 3.44 28.77 15.38
N PRO A 373 4.76 28.82 15.61
CA PRO A 373 5.68 27.84 15.06
C PRO A 373 5.38 26.46 15.67
N SER A 374 5.08 25.48 14.82
CA SER A 374 4.95 24.08 15.21
C SER A 374 6.09 23.24 14.65
N SER A 375 6.61 22.31 15.44
CA SER A 375 7.57 21.26 15.06
C SER A 375 7.05 20.42 13.89
N GLN A 376 5.73 20.32 13.72
CA GLN A 376 5.13 19.65 12.56
C GLN A 376 5.39 20.44 11.26
N ASP A 377 5.38 21.77 11.33
CA ASP A 377 5.60 22.63 10.17
C ASP A 377 7.08 22.72 9.81
N LEU A 378 8.00 22.68 10.80
CA LEU A 378 9.43 22.50 10.56
C LEU A 378 9.73 21.20 9.80
N ASN A 379 9.13 20.08 10.26
CA ASN A 379 9.32 18.77 9.63
C ASN A 379 8.69 18.71 8.23
N LYS A 380 7.54 19.35 8.00
CA LYS A 380 6.94 19.49 6.66
C LYS A 380 7.80 20.34 5.73
N LEU A 381 8.37 21.44 6.22
CA LEU A 381 9.26 22.32 5.45
C LEU A 381 10.52 21.57 5.01
N ALA A 382 11.15 20.82 5.93
CA ALA A 382 12.27 19.94 5.61
C ALA A 382 11.89 18.90 4.54
N LEU A 383 10.72 18.27 4.63
CA LEU A 383 10.27 17.32 3.62
C LEU A 383 10.02 17.97 2.24
N GLY A 384 9.59 19.24 2.19
CA GLY A 384 9.45 20.02 0.96
C GLY A 384 10.79 20.26 0.26
N VAL A 385 11.86 20.56 1.02
CA VAL A 385 13.23 20.72 0.50
C VAL A 385 13.71 19.44 -0.21
N ARG A 386 13.37 18.26 0.32
CA ARG A 386 13.74 16.96 -0.27
C ARG A 386 13.06 16.71 -1.63
N ALA A 387 11.81 17.14 -1.78
CA ALA A 387 11.06 16.95 -3.03
C ALA A 387 11.66 17.77 -4.18
N GLN A 388 12.26 18.92 -3.88
CA GLN A 388 12.95 19.76 -4.87
C GLN A 388 14.41 19.33 -5.11
N SER A 389 15.06 18.65 -4.17
CA SER A 389 16.46 18.23 -4.27
C SER A 389 16.69 16.87 -4.95
N GLN A 390 15.64 16.17 -5.40
CA GLN A 390 15.72 14.83 -6.00
C GLN A 390 15.51 14.81 -7.52
N SER A 391 16.05 15.79 -8.24
CA SER A 391 16.47 15.55 -9.63
C SER A 391 17.99 15.38 -9.65
N ILE A 392 18.47 14.35 -10.37
CA ILE A 392 19.89 14.05 -10.65
C ILE A 392 20.59 13.19 -9.57
N ASN A 393 20.44 11.86 -9.67
CA ASN A 393 21.54 10.87 -9.85
C ASN A 393 21.10 9.46 -9.42
N SER A 394 20.68 8.66 -10.40
CA SER A 394 20.24 7.26 -10.30
C SER A 394 21.37 6.22 -10.43
N LYS A 395 22.62 6.56 -10.10
CA LYS A 395 23.72 5.59 -10.08
C LYS A 395 23.93 5.06 -8.66
N LYS A 396 24.02 3.72 -8.52
CA LYS A 396 24.27 2.95 -7.29
C LYS A 396 24.99 3.77 -6.21
N LYS A 397 24.25 4.42 -5.30
CA LYS A 397 24.85 5.13 -4.18
C LYS A 397 25.23 4.08 -3.13
N ALA A 398 26.50 4.10 -2.73
CA ALA A 398 26.96 3.42 -1.52
C ALA A 398 26.05 3.79 -0.33
N GLU A 399 25.95 2.91 0.67
CA GLU A 399 25.14 3.23 1.85
C GLU A 399 25.55 4.59 2.46
N PRO A 400 24.59 5.46 2.81
CA PRO A 400 24.90 6.77 3.40
C PRO A 400 25.72 6.63 4.67
N GLN A 401 26.64 7.56 4.87
CA GLN A 401 27.59 7.57 5.96
C GLN A 401 26.94 7.54 7.34
N PHE A 402 25.80 8.23 7.48
CA PHE A 402 25.04 8.21 8.73
C PHE A 402 24.58 6.80 9.10
N LYS A 403 24.10 6.02 8.12
CA LYS A 403 23.66 4.63 8.32
C LYS A 403 24.84 3.69 8.58
N LYS A 404 25.95 3.87 7.85
CA LYS A 404 27.20 3.12 8.06
C LYS A 404 27.71 3.29 9.49
N MET A 405 27.73 4.52 10.00
CA MET A 405 28.23 4.79 11.35
C MET A 405 27.26 4.37 12.46
N GLU A 406 25.94 4.40 12.22
CA GLU A 406 24.97 3.74 13.12
C GLU A 406 25.23 2.23 13.23
N MET A 407 25.45 1.56 12.09
CA MET A 407 25.73 0.12 12.04
C MET A 407 27.06 -0.18 12.74
N LYS A 408 28.11 0.58 12.43
CA LYS A 408 29.44 0.45 13.05
C LYS A 408 29.37 0.62 14.58
N ARG A 409 28.61 1.60 15.07
CA ARG A 409 28.38 1.79 16.52
C ARG A 409 27.66 0.59 17.14
N PHE A 410 26.70 0.01 16.44
CA PHE A 410 25.99 -1.19 16.91
C PHE A 410 26.92 -2.42 16.94
N LEU A 411 27.67 -2.66 15.87
CA LEU A 411 28.57 -3.82 15.74
C LEU A 411 29.73 -3.81 16.74
N ILE A 412 30.30 -2.63 17.02
CA ILE A 412 31.44 -2.48 17.95
C ILE A 412 30.96 -2.27 19.40
N GLY A 413 29.65 -2.08 19.62
CA GLY A 413 29.07 -1.86 20.96
C GLY A 413 29.50 -0.55 21.64
N ALA A 414 30.11 0.38 20.89
CA ALA A 414 30.65 1.63 21.42
C ALA A 414 29.53 2.58 21.90
N ASP A 415 29.79 3.31 22.99
CA ASP A 415 28.83 4.28 23.53
C ASP A 415 28.69 5.54 22.66
N LYS A 416 29.74 5.85 21.89
CA LYS A 416 29.84 7.04 21.05
C LYS A 416 30.72 6.76 19.83
N VAL A 417 30.26 7.13 18.63
CA VAL A 417 31.01 6.99 17.38
C VAL A 417 30.98 8.30 16.57
N PRO A 418 32.13 8.85 16.14
CA PRO A 418 32.18 10.06 15.31
C PRO A 418 31.71 9.78 13.88
N LEU A 419 30.95 10.69 13.30
CA LEU A 419 30.58 10.68 11.89
C LEU A 419 31.70 11.27 11.03
N ASP A 420 32.02 10.68 9.87
CA ASP A 420 32.89 11.36 8.91
C ASP A 420 32.11 12.53 8.26
N MET A 421 32.45 13.75 8.65
CA MET A 421 31.74 14.95 8.21
C MET A 421 32.02 15.29 6.74
N ARG A 422 33.12 14.82 6.14
CA ARG A 422 33.43 15.04 4.72
C ARG A 422 32.57 14.14 3.85
N GLU A 423 32.51 12.85 4.20
CA GLU A 423 31.64 11.89 3.49
C GLU A 423 30.16 12.21 3.70
N PHE A 424 29.77 12.58 4.92
CA PHE A 424 28.39 12.96 5.24
C PHE A 424 27.91 14.19 4.44
N LYS A 425 28.76 15.20 4.25
CA LYS A 425 28.45 16.36 3.38
C LYS A 425 28.35 15.97 1.90
N ARG A 426 29.09 14.95 1.44
CA ARG A 426 29.03 14.46 0.05
C ARG A 426 27.81 13.59 -0.22
N ASP A 427 27.30 12.89 0.79
CA ASP A 427 26.06 12.11 0.66
C ASP A 427 24.88 12.98 0.21
N PHE A 428 24.94 14.29 0.51
CA PHE A 428 23.85 15.23 0.26
C PHE A 428 24.32 16.61 -0.25
N THR A 429 24.19 16.83 -1.56
CA THR A 429 24.25 18.16 -2.18
C THR A 429 22.85 18.75 -2.23
N ILE A 430 22.52 19.72 -1.36
CA ILE A 430 21.33 20.57 -1.55
C ILE A 430 21.53 21.32 -2.87
N THR A 431 20.81 20.93 -3.93
CA THR A 431 20.74 21.68 -5.18
C THR A 431 20.12 23.04 -4.86
N SER A 432 20.78 24.10 -5.32
CA SER A 432 20.62 25.50 -4.89
C SER A 432 19.32 26.19 -5.32
N ASN A 433 18.22 25.46 -5.51
CA ASN A 433 16.94 26.02 -5.95
C ASN A 433 15.87 25.96 -4.84
N LEU A 434 16.25 26.27 -3.60
CA LEU A 434 15.27 26.58 -2.56
C LEU A 434 14.80 28.01 -2.77
N ASP A 435 13.47 28.22 -2.76
CA ASP A 435 12.92 29.56 -2.84
C ASP A 435 13.38 30.42 -1.64
N GLY A 436 13.48 31.74 -1.86
CA GLY A 436 13.98 32.67 -0.83
C GLY A 436 13.12 32.68 0.43
N GLU A 437 11.83 32.36 0.31
CA GLU A 437 10.87 32.31 1.42
C GLU A 437 11.12 31.11 2.33
N THR A 438 11.40 29.92 1.78
CA THR A 438 11.74 28.70 2.51
C THR A 438 13.07 28.85 3.23
N VAL A 439 14.05 29.51 2.60
CA VAL A 439 15.33 29.85 3.23
C VAL A 439 15.13 30.78 4.43
N GLN A 440 14.29 31.81 4.29
CA GLN A 440 13.98 32.72 5.40
C GLN A 440 13.25 31.99 6.54
N LYS A 441 12.29 31.12 6.23
CA LYS A 441 11.59 30.29 7.23
C LYS A 441 12.55 29.36 7.97
N LEU A 442 13.42 28.64 7.25
CA LEU A 442 14.42 27.75 7.87
C LEU A 442 15.39 28.50 8.79
N LYS A 443 15.78 29.72 8.41
CA LYS A 443 16.61 30.59 9.27
C LYS A 443 15.86 31.06 10.51
N ALA A 444 14.61 31.50 10.38
CA ALA A 444 13.78 31.92 11.51
C ALA A 444 13.61 30.77 12.52
N TYR A 445 13.37 29.54 12.06
CA TYR A 445 13.30 28.36 12.92
C TYR A 445 14.61 27.98 13.62
N ALA A 446 15.74 28.57 13.21
CA ALA A 446 17.05 28.36 13.82
C ALA A 446 17.39 29.45 14.87
N GLU A 447 16.51 30.44 15.06
CA GLU A 447 16.64 31.48 16.08
C GLU A 447 16.39 30.92 17.49
N TRP A 448 17.06 31.53 18.47
CA TRP A 448 17.05 31.08 19.86
C TRP A 448 15.64 31.05 20.46
N GLU A 449 14.86 32.11 20.26
CA GLU A 449 13.53 32.28 20.85
C GLU A 449 12.56 31.20 20.37
N ILE A 450 12.56 30.92 19.06
CA ILE A 450 11.70 29.91 18.44
C ILE A 450 12.13 28.50 18.86
N LEU A 451 13.44 28.19 18.87
CA LEU A 451 13.93 26.90 19.34
C LEU A 451 13.61 26.66 20.82
N TYR A 452 13.67 27.70 21.66
CA TYR A 452 13.31 27.62 23.07
C TYR A 452 11.81 27.33 23.24
N GLN A 453 10.95 28.03 22.49
CA GLN A 453 9.50 27.79 22.51
C GLN A 453 9.15 26.37 22.03
N LEU A 454 9.74 25.90 20.93
CA LEU A 454 9.50 24.55 20.41
C LEU A 454 9.99 23.45 21.36
N LYS A 455 11.09 23.70 22.08
CA LYS A 455 11.60 22.77 23.10
C LYS A 455 10.68 22.71 24.31
N THR A 456 10.19 23.85 24.80
CA THR A 456 9.40 23.93 26.04
C THR A 456 7.93 23.59 25.82
N GLY A 457 7.33 24.03 24.71
CA GLY A 457 5.93 23.78 24.37
C GLY A 457 5.67 22.42 23.74
N GLU A 458 6.51 22.01 22.77
CA GLU A 458 6.27 20.80 21.98
C GLU A 458 7.32 19.69 22.19
N GLY A 459 8.35 19.92 23.02
CA GLY A 459 9.37 18.91 23.29
C GLY A 459 10.25 18.59 22.07
N LEU A 460 10.49 19.56 21.17
CA LEU A 460 11.37 19.37 20.01
C LEU A 460 12.77 18.91 20.45
N GLY A 461 13.34 17.93 19.75
CA GLY A 461 14.62 17.29 20.07
C GLY A 461 14.52 16.09 21.01
N THR A 462 13.31 15.67 21.40
CA THR A 462 13.05 14.45 22.20
C THR A 462 12.78 13.23 21.31
N ARG A 463 12.63 12.05 21.92
CA ARG A 463 12.26 10.82 21.19
C ARG A 463 10.87 10.90 20.56
N GLU A 464 9.95 11.66 21.15
CA GLU A 464 8.59 11.84 20.63
C GLU A 464 8.58 12.83 19.46
N ASN A 465 9.32 13.93 19.58
CA ASN A 465 9.47 14.96 18.55
C ASN A 465 10.95 15.19 18.18
N PRO A 466 11.58 14.29 17.40
CA PRO A 466 12.97 14.42 16.98
C PRO A 466 13.16 15.46 15.88
N PHE A 467 14.38 16.00 15.75
CA PHE A 467 14.75 16.87 14.62
C PHE A 467 14.84 16.06 13.32
N SER A 468 14.49 16.66 12.18
CA SER A 468 14.83 16.11 10.86
C SER A 468 16.35 16.14 10.63
N LEU A 469 16.93 15.04 10.15
CA LEU A 469 18.36 15.00 9.78
C LEU A 469 18.64 15.92 8.59
N LEU A 470 17.69 16.06 7.67
CA LEU A 470 17.74 17.00 6.56
C LEU A 470 17.79 18.47 7.01
N TYR A 471 17.02 18.84 8.04
CA TYR A 471 17.11 20.17 8.64
C TYR A 471 18.51 20.43 9.20
N LEU A 472 19.09 19.43 9.88
CA LEU A 472 20.45 19.53 10.42
C LEU A 472 21.51 19.64 9.31
N THR A 473 21.36 18.94 8.17
CA THR A 473 22.30 19.08 7.04
C THR A 473 22.22 20.46 6.40
N TYR A 474 21.03 21.07 6.34
CA TYR A 474 20.86 22.46 5.90
C TYR A 474 21.62 23.43 6.81
N LEU A 475 21.45 23.35 8.12
CA LEU A 475 22.16 24.21 9.07
C LEU A 475 23.67 24.02 9.00
N LEU A 476 24.16 22.79 8.81
CA LEU A 476 25.59 22.47 8.62
C LEU A 476 26.19 23.00 7.33
N LYS A 477 25.38 23.16 6.27
CA LYS A 477 25.83 23.75 5.00
C LYS A 477 25.92 25.27 5.08
N HIS A 478 24.99 25.90 5.80
CA HIS A 478 24.86 27.35 5.88
C HIS A 478 25.44 27.96 7.16
N ASP A 479 25.98 27.15 8.07
CA ASP A 479 26.53 27.52 9.38
C ASP A 479 25.64 28.51 10.16
N THR A 480 24.34 28.22 10.20
CA THR A 480 23.34 29.08 10.85
C THR A 480 22.64 28.31 11.96
N GLY A 481 22.46 28.94 13.13
CA GLY A 481 21.69 28.40 14.27
C GLY A 481 22.23 27.15 14.98
N LEU A 482 23.38 26.60 14.58
CA LEU A 482 24.00 25.44 15.23
C LEU A 482 24.49 25.75 16.65
N ASP A 483 25.02 26.95 16.89
CA ASP A 483 25.41 27.42 18.23
C ASP A 483 24.19 27.47 19.18
N ASN A 484 23.00 27.82 18.66
CA ASN A 484 21.76 27.83 19.43
C ASN A 484 21.35 26.40 19.81
N LEU A 485 21.46 25.44 18.89
CA LEU A 485 21.18 24.03 19.17
C LEU A 485 22.17 23.45 20.19
N GLU A 486 23.46 23.74 20.06
CA GLU A 486 24.48 23.28 21.01
C GLU A 486 24.20 23.82 22.42
N LYS A 487 23.94 25.13 22.55
CA LYS A 487 23.62 25.77 23.84
C LYS A 487 22.31 25.26 24.44
N LEU A 488 21.24 25.17 23.64
CA LEU A 488 19.91 24.84 24.14
C LEU A 488 19.79 23.37 24.54
N TYR A 489 20.40 22.45 23.78
CA TYR A 489 20.31 21.01 24.01
C TYR A 489 21.56 20.43 24.69
N LYS A 490 22.50 21.27 25.12
CA LYS A 490 23.84 20.84 25.58
C LYS A 490 24.51 19.91 24.57
N GLY A 491 24.29 20.19 23.28
CA GLY A 491 24.74 19.38 22.16
C GLY A 491 24.01 18.06 21.95
N ARG A 492 23.10 17.60 22.81
CA ARG A 492 22.53 16.23 22.73
C ARG A 492 21.02 16.21 22.48
N PHE A 493 20.60 15.56 21.41
CA PHE A 493 19.20 15.50 21.01
C PHE A 493 18.91 14.32 20.07
N TYR A 494 17.63 14.02 19.87
CA TYR A 494 17.17 12.97 18.96
C TYR A 494 16.95 13.52 17.55
N VAL A 495 17.35 12.72 16.56
CA VAL A 495 17.21 13.04 15.14
C VAL A 495 16.54 11.88 14.41
N LEU A 496 15.59 12.21 13.55
CA LEU A 496 14.94 11.30 12.62
C LEU A 496 15.79 11.20 11.36
N ASN A 497 16.30 10.00 11.08
CA ASN A 497 16.98 9.73 9.82
C ASN A 497 15.95 9.68 8.68
N ASP A 498 15.72 10.85 8.07
CA ASP A 498 14.88 11.03 6.91
C ASP A 498 15.67 11.00 5.60
N LEU A 499 16.96 10.64 5.60
CA LEU A 499 17.80 10.69 4.40
C LEU A 499 17.51 9.54 3.42
N ILE A 500 17.51 8.25 3.85
CA ILE A 500 17.16 7.06 3.02
C ILE A 500 16.74 5.89 3.93
N GLY A 501 15.63 5.20 3.61
CA GLY A 501 15.21 3.95 4.27
C GLY A 501 14.15 4.10 5.37
N PRO A 502 13.89 3.04 6.18
CA PRO A 502 12.90 3.10 7.25
C PRO A 502 13.27 4.16 8.28
N ARG A 503 12.30 5.02 8.60
CA ARG A 503 12.41 6.15 9.53
C ARG A 503 12.85 5.65 10.91
N LYS A 504 14.14 5.82 11.22
CA LYS A 504 14.74 5.45 12.51
C LYS A 504 15.14 6.70 13.26
N ILE A 505 14.84 6.71 14.56
CA ILE A 505 15.24 7.79 15.47
C ILE A 505 16.59 7.41 16.07
N SER A 506 17.56 8.32 15.95
CA SER A 506 18.93 8.17 16.42
C SER A 506 19.20 9.25 17.47
N TYR A 507 20.00 8.92 18.49
CA TYR A 507 20.43 9.90 19.50
C TYR A 507 21.83 10.38 19.16
N ILE A 508 22.02 11.69 19.06
CA ILE A 508 23.29 12.27 18.60
C ILE A 508 23.82 13.33 19.57
N GLU A 509 25.12 13.60 19.46
CA GLU A 509 25.81 14.73 20.07
C GLU A 509 26.44 15.60 18.98
N LEU A 510 26.03 16.85 18.90
CA LEU A 510 26.63 17.91 18.09
C LEU A 510 27.61 18.69 18.96
N LYS A 511 28.85 18.84 18.49
CA LYS A 511 29.92 19.57 19.19
C LYS A 511 30.70 20.45 18.23
N LYS A 512 31.01 21.68 18.64
CA LYS A 512 31.95 22.55 17.92
C LYS A 512 33.40 22.19 18.26
N LEU A 513 34.23 21.97 17.23
CA LEU A 513 35.68 21.77 17.35
C LEU A 513 36.42 22.89 16.59
N ASP A 514 37.73 23.01 16.80
CA ASP A 514 38.56 24.03 16.13
C ASP A 514 38.50 23.95 14.59
N LEU A 515 38.22 22.77 14.05
CA LEU A 515 38.09 22.48 12.62
C LEU A 515 36.64 22.50 12.11
N GLY A 516 35.68 22.89 12.94
CA GLY A 516 34.25 23.00 12.62
C GLY A 516 33.34 22.05 13.41
N TRP A 517 32.11 21.89 12.94
CA TRP A 517 31.09 21.07 13.59
C TRP A 517 31.31 19.56 13.40
N GLN A 518 31.19 18.81 14.50
CA GLN A 518 31.30 17.36 14.53
C GLN A 518 30.03 16.72 15.09
N ILE A 519 29.51 15.70 14.40
CA ILE A 519 28.40 14.87 14.89
C ILE A 519 28.96 13.56 15.44
N TYR A 520 28.42 13.13 16.59
CA TYR A 520 28.64 11.81 17.15
C TYR A 520 27.31 11.07 17.32
N ILE A 521 27.28 9.79 17.00
CA ILE A 521 26.13 8.91 17.23
C ILE A 521 26.30 8.25 18.59
N LEU A 522 25.31 8.43 19.47
CA LEU A 522 25.33 7.93 20.85
C LEU A 522 24.55 6.62 21.01
N LYS A 523 24.87 5.85 22.05
CA LYS A 523 24.06 4.71 22.51
C LYS A 523 22.76 5.19 23.14
N GLN A 524 21.65 4.60 22.71
CA GLN A 524 20.35 4.86 23.33
C GLN A 524 20.32 4.17 24.70
N LYS A 525 20.04 4.93 25.76
CA LYS A 525 19.74 4.36 27.07
C LYS A 525 18.32 3.84 27.02
N ASP A 526 18.12 2.57 26.68
CA ASP A 526 16.82 1.93 26.86
C ASP A 526 16.52 1.87 28.37
N LYS A 527 15.31 2.30 28.78
CA LYS A 527 14.79 1.89 30.09
C LYS A 527 14.79 0.37 30.11
N PRO A 528 15.25 -0.30 31.18
CA PRO A 528 15.27 -1.75 31.23
C PRO A 528 13.86 -2.27 30.96
N SER A 529 13.66 -2.93 29.82
CA SER A 529 12.42 -3.63 29.55
C SER A 529 12.26 -4.69 30.64
N LYS A 530 11.09 -4.74 31.27
CA LYS A 530 10.76 -5.84 32.19
C LYS A 530 10.96 -7.14 31.40
N ARG A 531 12.02 -7.89 31.72
CA ARG A 531 12.24 -9.22 31.16
C ARG A 531 10.97 -10.06 31.38
N PRO A 532 10.47 -10.79 30.38
CA PRO A 532 9.48 -11.82 30.65
C PRO A 532 10.15 -12.86 31.55
N LYS A 533 9.61 -13.04 32.76
CA LYS A 533 9.98 -14.19 33.59
C LYS A 533 9.38 -15.43 32.90
N PHE A 534 10.20 -16.19 32.19
CA PHE A 534 9.87 -17.58 31.90
C PHE A 534 9.73 -18.30 33.25
N LYS A 535 8.50 -18.67 33.61
CA LYS A 535 8.26 -19.68 34.62
C LYS A 535 8.42 -21.03 33.92
N THR A 536 9.48 -21.74 34.25
CA THR A 536 9.55 -23.18 34.05
C THR A 536 8.58 -23.86 35.01
N LYS A 537 7.68 -24.66 34.45
CA LYS A 537 7.18 -25.90 35.04
C LYS A 537 7.02 -26.90 33.92
#